data_AF-A0A4S2AEY8-F1
#
_entry.id   AF-A0A4S2AEY8-F1
#
_cell.length_a   1.000
_cell.length_b   1.000
_cell.length_c   1.000
_cell.angle_alpha   90.00
_cell.angle_beta   90.00
_cell.angle_gamma   90.00
#
_symmetry.space_group_name_H-M   'P 1'
#
loop_
_entity.id
_entity.type
_entity.pdbx_description
1 polymer ?
#
loop_
_entity_poly.entity_id
_entity_poly.type
_entity_poly.pdbx_seq_one_letter_code
_entity_poly.pdbx_strand_id
1 'polypeptide(L)' 'MAENINIQMIDMDVMIPEQVVQNPDGSYTIFLNARLSHERHLETYAHAMNHILNHDFDKQDVQQIEYDAHKTGPMG' A
#
# COMPACT_ATOMS: atom_id res chain seq x y z
N MET A 1 -2.24 -22.02 -9.13
CA MET A 1 -0.95 -21.95 -8.41
C MET A 1 -1.18 -20.97 -7.28
N ALA A 2 -1.03 -21.39 -6.03
CA ALA A 2 -1.19 -20.47 -4.91
C ALA A 2 0.07 -19.61 -4.85
N GLU A 3 -0.04 -18.34 -5.23
CA GLU A 3 1.04 -17.39 -5.00
C GLU A 3 1.20 -17.25 -3.49
N ASN A 4 2.41 -17.46 -2.98
CA ASN A 4 2.68 -17.33 -1.56
C ASN A 4 2.72 -15.84 -1.23
N ILE A 5 1.63 -15.34 -0.67
CA ILE A 5 1.47 -13.94 -0.28
C ILE A 5 1.61 -13.84 1.23
N ASN A 6 2.61 -13.09 1.68
CA ASN A 6 2.83 -12.77 3.08
C ASN A 6 2.39 -11.34 3.34
N ILE A 7 1.68 -11.12 4.46
CA ILE A 7 1.22 -9.80 4.86
C ILE A 7 1.82 -9.49 6.22
N GLN A 8 2.56 -8.39 6.32
CA GLN A 8 3.15 -7.92 7.56
C GLN A 8 2.69 -6.50 7.85
N MET A 9 2.11 -6.30 9.04
CA MET A 9 1.85 -4.97 9.56
C MET A 9 3.09 -4.51 10.31
N ILE A 10 3.69 -3.41 9.87
CA ILE A 10 4.88 -2.84 10.51
C ILE A 10 4.63 -1.38 10.84
N ASP A 11 5.23 -0.91 11.95
CA ASP A 11 5.20 0.50 12.31
C ASP A 11 6.18 1.24 11.39
N MET A 12 5.63 1.86 10.34
CA MET A 12 6.38 2.64 9.36
C MET A 12 6.15 4.13 9.58
N ASP A 13 7.10 4.93 9.11
CA ASP A 13 6.93 6.37 9.05
C ASP A 13 5.67 6.73 8.23
N VAL A 14 4.99 7.81 8.60
CA VAL A 14 3.61 8.12 8.15
C VAL A 14 3.49 8.31 6.64
N MET A 15 4.61 8.50 5.96
CA MET A 15 4.73 8.80 4.54
C MET A 15 4.62 7.56 3.63
N ILE A 16 4.75 6.34 4.18
CA ILE A 16 4.63 5.11 3.40
C ILE A 16 3.40 4.33 3.87
N PRO A 17 2.33 4.24 3.05
CA PRO A 17 1.14 3.48 3.40
C PRO A 17 1.33 1.97 3.20
N GLU A 18 1.93 1.57 2.09
CA GLU A 18 2.32 0.19 1.80
C GLU A 18 3.64 0.04 1.05
N GLN A 19 4.18 -1.17 1.12
CA GLN A 19 5.27 -1.62 0.28
C GLN A 19 5.02 -3.07 -0.16
N VAL A 20 5.05 -3.32 -1.47
CA VAL A 20 5.00 -4.67 -2.04
C VAL A 20 6.39 -5.06 -2.49
N VAL A 21 6.88 -6.20 -2.00
CA VAL A 21 8.19 -6.75 -2.35
C VAL A 21 7.99 -8.14 -2.94
N GLN A 22 8.51 -8.35 -4.15
CA GLN A 22 8.65 -9.67 -4.73
C GLN A 22 9.92 -10.31 -4.17
N ASN A 23 9.78 -11.47 -3.53
CA ASN A 23 10.91 -12.20 -3.00
C ASN A 23 11.61 -13.02 -4.10
N PRO A 24 12.91 -13.34 -3.92
CA PRO A 24 13.66 -14.14 -4.89
C PRO A 24 13.12 -15.55 -5.10
N ASP A 25 12.38 -16.11 -4.14
CA ASP A 25 11.73 -17.42 -4.23
C ASP A 25 10.41 -17.39 -5.02
N GLY A 26 9.97 -16.21 -5.47
CA GLY A 26 8.72 -16.02 -6.22
C GLY A 26 7.49 -15.80 -5.34
N SER A 27 7.65 -15.72 -4.02
CA SER A 27 6.61 -15.23 -3.12
C SER A 27 6.52 -13.69 -3.12
N TYR A 28 5.42 -13.15 -2.61
CA TYR A 28 5.22 -11.72 -2.42
C TYR A 28 5.08 -11.41 -0.95
N THR A 29 5.62 -10.26 -0.54
CA THR A 29 5.44 -9.71 0.81
C THR A 29 4.85 -8.33 0.72
N ILE A 30 3.73 -8.13 1.40
CA ILE A 30 3.03 -6.86 1.51
C ILE A 30 3.26 -6.33 2.92
N PHE A 31 3.90 -5.17 2.99
CA PHE A 31 4.07 -4.42 4.21
C PHE A 31 2.99 -3.35 4.27
N LEU A 32 2.14 -3.40 5.29
CA LEU A 32 1.12 -2.40 5.56
C LEU A 32 1.55 -1.56 6.76
N ASN A 33 1.37 -0.24 6.68
CA ASN A 33 1.70 0.64 7.78
C ASN A 33 0.67 0.48 8.89
N ALA A 34 1.06 -0.08 10.04
CA ALA A 34 0.18 -0.34 11.19
C ALA A 34 -0.48 0.93 11.77
N ARG A 35 0.04 2.12 11.44
CA ARG A 35 -0.47 3.42 11.92
C ARG A 35 -1.65 3.97 11.10
N LEU A 36 -1.99 3.34 9.97
CA LEU A 36 -3.16 3.73 9.16
C LEU A 36 -4.47 3.32 9.85
N SER A 37 -5.54 4.08 9.56
CA SER A 37 -6.90 3.70 9.93
C SER A 37 -7.33 2.40 9.23
N HIS A 38 -8.29 1.69 9.82
CA HIS A 38 -8.80 0.42 9.30
C HIS A 38 -9.29 0.49 7.85
N GLU A 39 -9.99 1.57 7.48
CA GLU A 39 -10.46 1.80 6.10
C GLU A 39 -9.28 1.92 5.13
N ARG A 40 -8.27 2.70 5.49
CA ARG A 40 -7.04 2.81 4.70
C ARG A 40 -6.35 1.47 4.57
N HIS A 41 -6.19 0.68 5.64
CA HIS A 41 -5.63 -0.68 5.52
C HIS A 41 -6.33 -1.54 4.47
N LEU A 42 -7.66 -1.47 4.39
CA LEU A 42 -8.43 -2.23 3.41
C LEU A 42 -8.17 -1.74 1.99
N GLU A 43 -8.17 -0.42 1.78
CA GLU A 43 -7.85 0.18 0.48
C GLU A 43 -6.44 -0.18 0.04
N THR A 44 -5.47 -0.02 0.93
CA THR A 44 -4.06 -0.29 0.66
C THR A 44 -3.80 -1.78 0.41
N TYR A 45 -4.49 -2.67 1.14
CA TYR A 45 -4.43 -4.10 0.89
C TYR A 45 -5.04 -4.48 -0.46
N ALA A 46 -6.20 -3.93 -0.81
CA ALA A 46 -6.84 -4.17 -2.10
C ALA A 46 -5.96 -3.68 -3.26
N HIS A 47 -5.30 -2.54 -3.07
CA HIS A 47 -4.34 -1.99 -4.02
C HIS A 47 -3.14 -2.93 -4.21
N ALA A 48 -2.51 -3.38 -3.12
CA ALA A 48 -1.40 -4.33 -3.16
C ALA A 48 -1.77 -5.67 -3.84
N MET A 49 -2.97 -6.19 -3.58
CA MET A 49 -3.50 -7.37 -4.27
C MET A 49 -3.65 -7.14 -5.77
N ASN A 50 -4.18 -5.98 -6.16
CA ASN A 50 -4.35 -5.63 -7.57
C ASN A 50 -3.00 -5.52 -8.29
N HIS A 51 -1.96 -5.01 -7.63
CA HIS A 51 -0.60 -4.99 -8.16
C HIS A 51 -0.02 -6.39 -8.39
N ILE A 52 -0.18 -7.30 -7.42
CA ILE A 52 0.29 -8.69 -7.55
C ILE A 52 -0.45 -9.39 -8.70
N LEU A 53 -1.77 -9.22 -8.81
CA LEU A 53 -2.58 -9.86 -9.85
C LEU A 53 -2.30 -9.31 -11.26
N ASN A 54 -2.04 -8.01 -11.40
CA ASN A 54 -1.77 -7.38 -12.69
C ASN A 54 -0.27 -7.32 -13.04
N HIS A 55 0.62 -7.77 -12.15
CA HIS A 55 2.07 -7.63 -12.28
C HIS A 55 2.53 -6.17 -12.52
N ASP A 56 1.70 -5.21 -12.15
CA ASP A 56 1.92 -3.79 -12.41
C ASP A 56 2.61 -3.18 -11.18
N PHE A 57 3.92 -3.38 -11.03
CA PHE A 57 4.69 -2.85 -9.89
C PHE A 57 5.06 -1.36 -10.05
N ASP A 58 4.49 -0.67 -11.04
CA ASP A 58 5.03 0.59 -11.58
C ASP A 58 4.47 1.85 -10.94
N LYS A 59 3.37 1.78 -10.18
CA LYS A 59 2.74 2.98 -9.63
C LYS A 59 2.46 2.84 -8.14
N GLN A 60 3.47 3.18 -7.35
CA GLN A 60 3.23 3.71 -6.02
C GLN A 60 2.41 5.01 -6.14
N ASP A 61 1.09 4.89 -6.15
CA ASP A 61 0.14 6.00 -6.11
C ASP A 61 0.07 6.63 -4.70
N VAL A 62 1.24 6.74 -4.05
CA VAL A 62 1.45 7.48 -2.80
C VAL A 62 1.18 8.98 -3.01
N GLN A 63 1.10 9.44 -4.27
CA GLN A 63 0.95 10.84 -4.62
C GLN A 63 -0.52 11.32 -4.75
N GLN A 64 -1.53 10.45 -4.90
CA GLN A 64 -2.92 10.92 -5.04
C GLN A 64 -3.65 11.17 -3.72
N ILE A 65 -3.35 10.42 -2.66
CA ILE A 65 -4.07 10.58 -1.39
C ILE A 65 -3.59 11.83 -0.63
N GLU A 66 -2.29 12.17 -0.69
CA GLU A 66 -1.78 13.42 -0.11
C GLU A 66 -2.30 14.66 -0.86
N TYR A 67 -2.58 14.56 -2.16
CA TYR A 67 -3.10 15.68 -2.94
C TYR A 67 -4.56 16.03 -2.60
N ASP A 68 -5.39 15.04 -2.26
CA ASP A 68 -6.80 15.28 -1.91
C ASP A 68 -6.96 15.79 -0.47
N ALA A 69 -6.16 15.28 0.47
CA ALA A 69 -6.17 15.75 1.86
C ALA A 69 -5.57 17.17 2.03
N HIS A 70 -4.67 17.60 1.13
CA HIS A 70 -4.08 18.95 1.17
C HIS A 70 -4.83 20.00 0.32
N LYS A 71 -6.02 19.71 -0.23
CA LYS A 71 -6.86 20.71 -0.91
C LYS A 71 -8.00 21.31 -0.10
N THR A 72 -8.25 20.83 1.12
CA THR A 72 -9.29 21.36 2.02
C THR A 72 -8.72 22.14 3.20
N GLY A 73 -7.56 22.78 3.03
CA GLY A 73 -7.21 23.93 3.87
C GLY A 73 -8.20 25.06 3.58
N PRO A 74 -8.80 25.71 4.60
CA PRO A 74 -9.75 26.79 4.38
C PRO A 74 -9.00 27.96 3.77
N MET A 75 -9.14 28.16 2.46
CA MET A 75 -8.85 29.46 1.87
C MET A 75 -9.96 30.38 2.38
N GLY A 76 -9.56 31.27 3.29
CA GLY A 76 -10.43 32.19 4.03
C GLY A 76 -11.04 33.32 3.21
#